data_AF-A0A938RTU5-F1
#
_entry.id   AF-A0A938RTU5-F1
#
_cell.length_a   1.000
_cell.length_b   1.000
_cell.length_c   1.000
_cell.angle_alpha   90.00
_cell.angle_beta   90.00
_cell.angle_gamma   90.00
#
_symmetry.space_group_name_H-M   'P 1'
#
loop_
_entity.id
_entity.type
_entity.pdbx_description
1 polymer ?
#
loop_
_entity_poly.entity_id
_entity_poly.type
_entity_poly.pdbx_seq_one_letter_code
_entity_poly.pdbx_strand_id
1 'polypeptide(L)'
;MRLQRLGMAAALVAGCAACLPRLEDPPLTVSGEAPVGWSPGKPSAVGGGDAGAGADASAAVAPTKCSGTMGTVPTPQQPTLRPCAVVNVVTAGLTAQQLTTLSLTTSIANLTVSKSSDFSALKSLVQVETLTLANWNEATAHIPDTVNVTASVSVSGQMTSLTGGGGIKTLNGTLSVYPAPKLKTLLAFQNLYAADLVTIRGCPLLADMNTFKQLQNLNAFKLMDVNVPSIKQPTLNVAKLASIELANNPNLPGFFLFNTLNQVGTLVIQGNGTLSQFWFKQLQSIDTLHVAGNPNVASLDDLGQFVQVKQQLTVCDTALSGSKLEAWRQAHAPNLQFTKCKNGCTGAECP
;
A
#
# COMPACT_ATOMS: atom_id res chain seq x y z
N MET A 1 -28.32 -50.14 -23.07
CA MET A 1 -27.46 -49.13 -22.42
C MET A 1 -27.47 -49.38 -20.92
N ARG A 2 -26.31 -49.73 -20.35
CA ARG A 2 -26.12 -50.07 -18.94
C ARG A 2 -25.98 -48.79 -18.11
N LEU A 3 -26.77 -48.65 -17.04
CA LEU A 3 -26.51 -47.69 -15.96
C LEU A 3 -25.55 -48.35 -14.96
N GLN A 4 -24.36 -47.77 -14.78
CA GLN A 4 -23.50 -48.06 -13.64
C GLN A 4 -23.45 -46.85 -12.72
N ARG A 5 -23.88 -47.09 -11.48
CA ARG A 5 -23.71 -46.22 -10.31
C ARG A 5 -22.24 -46.18 -9.92
N LEU A 6 -21.67 -44.99 -9.76
CA LEU A 6 -20.44 -44.76 -9.01
C LEU A 6 -20.81 -44.01 -7.74
N GLY A 7 -20.77 -44.72 -6.61
CA GLY A 7 -20.75 -44.12 -5.28
C GLY A 7 -19.30 -43.86 -4.89
N MET A 8 -18.97 -42.60 -4.62
CA MET A 8 -17.73 -42.22 -3.95
C MET A 8 -18.05 -41.82 -2.51
N ALA A 9 -17.42 -42.53 -1.58
CA ALA A 9 -17.46 -42.29 -0.15
C ALA A 9 -16.60 -41.06 0.18
N ALA A 10 -17.18 -40.11 0.92
CA ALA A 10 -16.47 -38.99 1.50
C ALA A 10 -15.79 -39.44 2.81
N ALA A 11 -14.46 -39.37 2.84
CA ALA A 11 -13.69 -39.54 4.07
C ALA A 11 -13.66 -38.20 4.83
N LEU A 12 -14.31 -38.18 5.99
CA LEU A 12 -14.33 -37.08 6.93
C LEU A 12 -13.01 -37.07 7.72
N VAL A 13 -12.15 -36.08 7.48
CA VAL A 13 -10.98 -35.82 8.33
C VAL A 13 -11.36 -34.73 9.32
N ALA A 14 -11.69 -35.14 10.54
CA ALA A 14 -11.86 -34.25 11.68
C ALA A 14 -10.48 -34.02 12.34
N GLY A 15 -9.89 -32.86 12.11
CA GLY A 15 -8.63 -32.43 12.73
C GLY A 15 -8.89 -31.34 13.77
N CYS A 16 -8.39 -31.57 14.99
CA CYS A 16 -8.44 -30.72 16.18
C CYS A 16 -8.32 -29.20 15.93
N ALA A 17 -9.34 -28.46 16.34
CA ALA A 17 -9.26 -27.04 16.65
C ALA A 17 -9.69 -26.84 18.11
N ALA A 18 -8.72 -26.82 19.03
CA ALA A 18 -8.94 -26.39 20.40
C ALA A 18 -7.64 -25.80 20.97
N CYS A 19 -7.79 -24.70 21.71
CA CYS A 19 -6.78 -23.92 22.45
C CYS A 19 -6.15 -22.73 21.72
N LEU A 20 -6.96 -21.67 21.51
CA LEU A 20 -6.48 -20.29 21.62
C LEU A 20 -7.51 -19.45 22.41
N PRO A 21 -7.13 -18.76 23.50
CA PRO A 21 -8.04 -17.87 24.21
C PRO A 21 -8.28 -16.58 23.40
N ARG A 22 -9.56 -16.22 23.31
CA ARG A 22 -10.08 -14.99 22.72
C ARG A 22 -9.83 -13.84 23.70
N LEU A 23 -8.91 -12.94 23.37
CA LEU A 23 -8.78 -11.65 24.06
C LEU A 23 -9.70 -10.67 23.34
N GLU A 24 -10.84 -10.35 23.96
CA GLU A 24 -11.72 -9.26 23.56
C GLU A 24 -11.23 -7.99 24.28
N ASP A 25 -10.65 -7.04 23.55
CA ASP A 25 -10.35 -5.71 24.06
C ASP A 25 -11.63 -4.84 24.05
N PRO A 26 -11.94 -4.08 25.12
CA PRO A 26 -13.09 -3.18 25.15
C PRO A 26 -12.83 -1.92 24.30
N PRO A 27 -13.90 -1.28 23.78
CA PRO A 27 -13.78 -0.08 22.97
C PRO A 27 -13.31 1.11 23.80
N LEU A 28 -12.20 1.73 23.39
CA LEU A 28 -11.76 3.03 23.87
C LEU A 28 -12.57 4.14 23.20
N THR A 29 -13.52 4.71 23.94
CA THR A 29 -14.10 6.03 23.64
C THR A 29 -13.09 7.12 23.99
N VAL A 30 -12.68 7.91 23.00
CA VAL A 30 -11.94 9.17 23.24
C VAL A 30 -12.87 10.33 22.93
N SER A 31 -13.35 10.98 24.00
CA SER A 31 -14.05 12.26 23.98
C SER A 31 -13.06 13.40 23.72
N GLY A 32 -13.51 14.40 22.97
CA GLY A 32 -12.68 15.44 22.39
C GLY A 32 -12.09 16.47 23.35
N GLU A 33 -11.08 17.18 22.83
CA GLU A 33 -10.58 18.44 23.37
C GLU A 33 -10.59 19.51 22.26
N ALA A 34 -11.02 20.71 22.67
CA ALA A 34 -11.15 21.92 21.89
C ALA A 34 -9.78 22.58 21.62
N PRO A 35 -9.69 23.53 20.67
CA PRO A 35 -8.40 24.04 20.19
C PRO A 35 -7.81 25.09 21.13
N VAL A 36 -6.56 24.89 21.55
CA VAL A 36 -5.79 25.88 22.30
C VAL A 36 -4.98 26.74 21.32
N GLY A 37 -5.23 28.06 21.36
CA GLY A 37 -4.55 29.07 20.57
C GLY A 37 -3.06 29.20 20.91
N TRP A 38 -2.25 29.38 19.88
CA TRP A 38 -0.80 29.52 19.96
C TRP A 38 -0.43 31.01 19.89
N SER A 39 0.39 31.49 20.83
CA SER A 39 1.11 32.77 20.74
C SER A 39 2.61 32.55 20.97
N PRO A 40 3.48 33.19 20.16
CA PRO A 40 4.92 32.95 20.24
C PRO A 40 5.59 33.83 21.30
N GLY A 41 6.21 33.19 22.29
CA GLY A 41 7.13 33.81 23.25
C GLY A 41 8.59 33.70 22.79
N LYS A 42 9.32 34.82 22.94
CA LYS A 42 10.76 35.00 22.62
C LYS A 42 11.70 34.07 23.42
N PRO A 43 12.93 33.84 22.91
CA PRO A 43 13.92 33.00 23.58
C PRO A 43 14.74 33.79 24.62
N SER A 44 14.98 33.17 25.78
CA SER A 44 16.03 33.57 26.73
C SER A 44 17.06 32.45 26.84
N ALA A 45 18.32 32.85 26.73
CA ALA A 45 19.51 32.04 26.98
C ALA A 45 19.72 31.79 28.48
N VAL A 46 20.50 30.75 28.82
CA VAL A 46 21.64 30.72 29.78
C VAL A 46 21.88 29.31 30.34
N GLY A 47 23.16 28.92 30.38
CA GLY A 47 23.78 27.98 31.34
C GLY A 47 23.59 26.49 31.02
N GLY A 48 24.61 25.63 30.86
CA GLY A 48 25.91 25.58 31.54
C GLY A 48 25.83 24.59 32.70
N GLY A 49 26.47 23.41 32.58
CA GLY A 49 26.54 22.43 33.67
C GLY A 49 27.05 21.05 33.25
N ASP A 50 28.23 20.72 33.77
CA ASP A 50 29.08 19.57 33.51
C ASP A 50 28.62 18.21 34.07
N ALA A 51 29.21 17.17 33.46
CA ALA A 51 29.77 15.93 34.02
C ALA A 51 28.95 15.01 34.95
N GLY A 52 28.94 13.72 34.58
CA GLY A 52 28.61 12.61 35.47
C GLY A 52 28.78 11.26 34.78
N ALA A 53 30.02 10.76 34.72
CA ALA A 53 30.33 9.41 34.30
C ALA A 53 30.06 8.43 35.47
N GLY A 54 29.20 7.44 35.24
CA GLY A 54 28.98 6.31 36.14
C GLY A 54 29.08 5.01 35.34
N ALA A 55 30.17 4.27 35.55
CA ALA A 55 30.38 2.95 35.00
C ALA A 55 29.93 1.91 36.05
N ASP A 56 29.01 1.03 35.69
CA ASP A 56 28.68 -0.15 36.48
C ASP A 56 28.99 -1.42 35.71
N ALA A 57 29.83 -2.24 36.33
CA ALA A 57 30.31 -3.53 35.86
C ALA A 57 29.26 -4.61 36.08
N SER A 58 28.92 -5.36 35.02
CA SER A 58 28.06 -6.55 35.10
C SER A 58 28.93 -7.81 35.10
N ALA A 59 28.88 -8.56 36.20
CA ALA A 59 29.55 -9.84 36.36
C ALA A 59 28.90 -10.94 35.51
N ALA A 60 29.73 -11.73 34.82
CA ALA A 60 29.32 -12.89 34.04
C ALA A 60 29.10 -14.12 34.92
N VAL A 61 27.95 -14.77 34.77
CA VAL A 61 27.63 -16.08 35.36
C VAL A 61 27.99 -17.17 34.35
N ALA A 62 28.85 -18.12 34.75
CA ALA A 62 29.22 -19.29 33.96
C ALA A 62 28.14 -20.39 34.04
N PRO A 63 27.84 -21.14 32.96
CA PRO A 63 26.93 -22.28 33.03
C PRO A 63 27.64 -23.58 33.45
N THR A 64 27.02 -24.25 34.41
CA THR A 64 27.37 -25.59 34.92
C THR A 64 27.09 -26.67 33.87
N LYS A 65 28.07 -27.54 33.62
CA LYS A 65 27.95 -28.74 32.77
C LYS A 65 27.15 -29.83 33.48
N CYS A 66 26.13 -30.38 32.83
CA CYS A 66 25.56 -31.68 33.15
C CYS A 66 25.96 -32.68 32.06
N SER A 67 26.83 -33.63 32.40
CA SER A 67 27.14 -34.80 31.57
C SER A 67 26.31 -36.00 32.04
N GLY A 68 25.44 -36.50 31.18
CA GLY A 68 24.72 -37.76 31.38
C GLY A 68 24.71 -38.55 30.09
N THR A 69 25.47 -39.65 30.06
CA THR A 69 25.44 -40.69 29.03
C THR A 69 24.27 -41.63 29.31
N MET A 70 23.33 -41.76 28.35
CA MET A 70 22.35 -42.84 28.33
C MET A 70 22.23 -43.43 26.94
N GLY A 71 21.99 -44.75 26.94
CA GLY A 71 22.30 -45.69 25.87
C GLY A 71 21.39 -45.63 24.65
N THR A 72 21.86 -46.34 23.63
CA THR A 72 21.27 -46.45 22.30
C THR A 72 19.95 -47.22 22.33
N VAL A 73 18.86 -46.54 21.97
CA VAL A 73 17.56 -47.13 21.61
C VAL A 73 17.38 -46.97 20.10
N PRO A 74 16.81 -47.94 19.36
CA PRO A 74 16.64 -47.82 17.92
C PRO A 74 15.59 -46.75 17.58
N THR A 75 15.98 -45.79 16.75
CA THR A 75 15.17 -44.63 16.36
C THR A 75 14.03 -45.04 15.40
N PRO A 76 12.76 -44.70 15.69
CA PRO A 76 11.70 -44.74 14.68
C PRO A 76 11.99 -43.66 13.63
N GLN A 77 11.76 -43.96 12.35
CA GLN A 77 11.86 -42.96 11.27
C GLN A 77 10.97 -41.75 11.59
N GLN A 78 11.60 -40.65 11.98
CA GLN A 78 10.91 -39.37 12.15
C GLN A 78 10.43 -38.89 10.77
N PRO A 79 9.17 -38.45 10.64
CA PRO A 79 8.77 -37.67 9.47
C PRO A 79 9.69 -36.45 9.39
N THR A 80 10.29 -36.22 8.22
CA THR A 80 11.09 -35.02 7.92
C THR A 80 10.20 -33.79 8.07
N LEU A 81 10.13 -33.23 9.28
CA LEU A 81 9.56 -31.93 9.54
C LEU A 81 10.42 -30.92 8.79
N ARG A 82 9.90 -30.36 7.69
CA ARG A 82 10.51 -29.17 7.08
C ARG A 82 10.52 -28.08 8.15
N PRO A 83 11.68 -27.51 8.50
CA PRO A 83 11.72 -26.42 9.47
C PRO A 83 11.17 -25.15 8.80
N CYS A 84 9.86 -24.95 8.87
CA CYS A 84 9.25 -23.64 8.68
C CYS A 84 9.36 -22.88 9.99
N ALA A 85 10.58 -22.50 10.39
CA ALA A 85 10.74 -21.52 11.45
C ALA A 85 10.30 -20.17 10.87
N VAL A 86 9.04 -19.79 11.11
CA VAL A 86 8.57 -18.43 10.86
C VAL A 86 9.23 -17.56 11.91
N VAL A 87 10.33 -16.89 11.54
CA VAL A 87 10.97 -15.95 12.43
C VAL A 87 10.23 -14.62 12.28
N ASN A 88 9.38 -14.30 13.26
CA ASN A 88 8.81 -12.97 13.42
C ASN A 88 9.91 -12.05 13.97
N VAL A 89 10.73 -11.52 13.07
CA VAL A 89 11.76 -10.53 13.43
C VAL A 89 11.09 -9.15 13.50
N VAL A 90 10.34 -8.89 14.57
CA VAL A 90 9.87 -7.53 14.90
C VAL A 90 11.03 -6.80 15.55
N THR A 91 11.99 -6.36 14.73
CA THR A 91 13.14 -5.62 15.24
C THR A 91 13.06 -4.19 14.76
N ALA A 92 12.84 -3.28 15.69
CA ALA A 92 13.12 -1.87 15.48
C ALA A 92 14.62 -1.70 15.23
N GLY A 93 15.02 -1.53 13.97
CA GLY A 93 16.35 -1.04 13.60
C GLY A 93 17.46 -2.07 13.63
N LEU A 94 17.35 -3.14 12.83
CA LEU A 94 18.53 -3.95 12.51
C LEU A 94 19.58 -3.05 11.84
N THR A 95 20.79 -3.03 12.39
CA THR A 95 21.95 -2.47 11.69
C THR A 95 22.35 -3.42 10.57
N ALA A 96 23.08 -2.93 9.55
CA ALA A 96 23.61 -3.77 8.48
C ALA A 96 24.38 -5.01 9.00
N GLN A 97 25.04 -4.89 10.15
CA GLN A 97 25.73 -6.01 10.82
C GLN A 97 24.80 -7.06 11.43
N GLN A 98 23.59 -6.69 11.86
CA GLN A 98 22.63 -7.66 12.39
C GLN A 98 21.88 -8.39 11.27
N LEU A 99 21.87 -7.83 10.05
CA LEU A 99 21.29 -8.49 8.89
C LEU A 99 22.21 -9.58 8.31
N THR A 100 23.54 -9.49 8.48
CA THR A 100 24.49 -10.49 7.94
C THR A 100 24.47 -11.82 8.69
N THR A 101 23.88 -11.88 9.90
CA THR A 101 23.73 -13.11 10.69
C THR A 101 22.44 -13.88 10.39
N LEU A 102 21.50 -13.29 9.64
CA LEU A 102 20.30 -13.97 9.16
C LEU A 102 20.70 -14.91 8.01
N SER A 103 20.64 -16.22 8.27
CA SER A 103 21.11 -17.24 7.32
C SER A 103 20.14 -17.47 6.15
N LEU A 104 20.71 -18.00 5.06
CA LEU A 104 20.20 -18.13 3.69
C LEU A 104 18.91 -18.97 3.48
N THR A 105 18.20 -19.38 4.52
CA THR A 105 17.07 -20.34 4.38
C THR A 105 15.78 -19.93 5.07
N THR A 106 15.76 -18.80 5.77
CA THR A 106 14.56 -18.39 6.52
C THR A 106 13.63 -17.54 5.66
N SER A 107 12.37 -17.95 5.56
CA SER A 107 11.29 -17.03 5.20
C SER A 107 11.05 -16.09 6.37
N ILE A 108 11.03 -14.79 6.10
CA ILE A 108 10.75 -13.76 7.10
C ILE A 108 9.35 -13.23 6.87
N ALA A 109 8.46 -13.38 7.85
CA ALA A 109 7.10 -12.87 7.74
C ALA A 109 7.07 -11.34 7.67
N ASN A 110 7.80 -10.68 8.57
CA ASN A 110 7.84 -9.21 8.65
C ASN A 110 9.27 -8.73 8.80
N LEU A 111 9.74 -7.92 7.85
CA LEU A 111 11.04 -7.27 7.89
C LEU A 111 10.84 -5.75 7.88
N THR A 112 11.26 -5.08 8.97
CA THR A 112 11.28 -3.62 9.05
C THR A 112 12.71 -3.11 8.99
N VAL A 113 13.01 -2.29 8.00
CA VAL A 113 14.29 -1.60 7.85
C VAL A 113 14.05 -0.12 8.13
N SER A 114 14.58 0.38 9.26
CA SER A 114 14.38 1.77 9.68
C SER A 114 15.60 2.68 9.51
N LYS A 115 16.80 2.08 9.44
CA LYS A 115 18.08 2.78 9.27
C LYS A 115 19.09 1.83 8.61
N SER A 116 19.36 1.99 7.32
CA SER A 116 20.51 1.35 6.69
C SER A 116 20.94 2.09 5.44
N SER A 117 22.25 2.27 5.28
CA SER A 117 22.87 2.70 4.02
C SER A 117 23.19 1.51 3.11
N ASP A 118 23.15 0.29 3.66
CA ASP A 118 23.55 -0.91 2.95
C ASP A 118 22.51 -2.02 3.09
N PHE A 119 22.02 -2.48 1.93
CA PHE A 119 21.07 -3.57 1.80
C PHE A 119 21.74 -4.85 1.30
N SER A 120 23.07 -4.87 1.17
CA SER A 120 23.84 -6.04 0.76
C SER A 120 23.47 -7.28 1.57
N ALA A 121 23.15 -7.10 2.86
CA ALA A 121 22.72 -8.17 3.74
C ALA A 121 21.32 -8.73 3.44
N LEU A 122 20.46 -8.03 2.67
CA LEU A 122 19.21 -8.63 2.18
C LEU A 122 19.43 -9.57 1.00
N LYS A 123 20.63 -9.59 0.38
CA LYS A 123 20.89 -10.44 -0.79
C LYS A 123 20.73 -11.94 -0.47
N SER A 124 20.93 -12.32 0.79
CA SER A 124 20.79 -13.69 1.29
C SER A 124 19.34 -14.10 1.59
N LEU A 125 18.39 -13.16 1.61
CA LEU A 125 17.01 -13.47 1.92
C LEU A 125 16.31 -14.09 0.71
N VAL A 126 15.77 -15.29 0.89
CA VAL A 126 15.04 -16.02 -0.15
C VAL A 126 13.63 -15.44 -0.34
N GLN A 127 12.96 -15.13 0.77
CA GLN A 127 11.57 -14.67 0.75
C GLN A 127 11.25 -13.82 1.97
N VAL A 128 10.63 -12.67 1.72
CA VAL A 128 10.04 -11.80 2.74
C VAL A 128 8.54 -11.71 2.44
N GLU A 129 7.68 -11.92 3.42
CA GLU A 129 6.24 -11.75 3.18
C GLU A 129 5.89 -10.26 3.17
N THR A 130 6.26 -9.53 4.23
CA THR A 130 6.05 -8.08 4.35
C THR A 130 7.36 -7.33 4.58
N LEU A 131 7.64 -6.34 3.72
CA LEU A 131 8.79 -5.44 3.82
C LEU A 131 8.34 -4.02 4.18
N THR A 132 8.80 -3.50 5.31
CA THR A 132 8.56 -2.11 5.73
C THR A 132 9.86 -1.31 5.71
N LEU A 133 9.89 -0.24 4.93
CA LEU A 133 10.98 0.73 4.81
C LEU A 133 10.51 2.04 5.45
N ALA A 134 10.84 2.28 6.72
CA ALA A 134 10.31 3.40 7.50
C ALA A 134 11.41 4.33 8.02
N ASN A 135 11.10 5.59 8.33
CA ASN A 135 12.02 6.52 9.01
C ASN A 135 13.41 6.69 8.34
N TRP A 136 13.46 6.48 7.03
CA TRP A 136 14.72 6.51 6.31
C TRP A 136 15.13 7.96 6.03
N ASN A 137 16.26 8.35 6.60
CA ASN A 137 16.80 9.71 6.48
C ASN A 137 17.83 9.86 5.35
N GLU A 138 18.18 8.75 4.69
CA GLU A 138 19.14 8.78 3.60
C GLU A 138 18.50 9.26 2.31
N ALA A 139 19.30 9.92 1.49
CA ALA A 139 18.83 10.45 0.22
C ALA A 139 18.36 9.31 -0.70
N THR A 140 19.09 8.20 -0.71
CA THR A 140 18.85 7.08 -1.63
C THR A 140 18.78 5.76 -0.89
N ALA A 141 17.75 5.02 -1.23
CA ALA A 141 17.50 3.67 -0.81
C ALA A 141 17.76 2.69 -1.96
N HIS A 142 18.42 1.55 -1.72
CA HIS A 142 18.62 0.51 -2.74
C HIS A 142 18.15 -0.86 -2.22
N ILE A 143 17.02 -1.37 -2.74
CA ILE A 143 16.60 -2.75 -2.43
C ILE A 143 17.37 -3.70 -3.35
N PRO A 144 17.93 -4.83 -2.91
CA PRO A 144 18.63 -5.74 -3.81
C PRO A 144 17.67 -6.47 -4.73
N ASP A 145 18.11 -6.77 -5.95
CA ASP A 145 17.30 -7.43 -6.97
C ASP A 145 17.01 -8.92 -6.67
N THR A 146 17.53 -9.47 -5.58
CA THR A 146 17.29 -10.85 -5.16
C THR A 146 16.18 -10.98 -4.13
N VAL A 147 15.73 -9.88 -3.51
CA VAL A 147 14.69 -9.93 -2.48
C VAL A 147 13.33 -10.17 -3.15
N ASN A 148 12.74 -11.33 -2.86
CA ASN A 148 11.38 -11.64 -3.26
C ASN A 148 10.42 -11.28 -2.13
N VAL A 149 9.61 -10.23 -2.32
CA VAL A 149 8.55 -9.86 -1.39
C VAL A 149 7.23 -10.45 -1.87
N THR A 150 6.54 -11.25 -1.06
CA THR A 150 5.36 -11.99 -1.55
C THR A 150 4.02 -11.37 -1.21
N ALA A 151 3.90 -10.63 -0.11
CA ALA A 151 2.63 -10.02 0.29
C ALA A 151 2.65 -8.50 0.12
N SER A 152 3.40 -7.77 0.95
CA SER A 152 3.28 -6.31 1.00
C SER A 152 4.60 -5.58 1.14
N VAL A 153 4.67 -4.39 0.53
CA VAL A 153 5.76 -3.43 0.72
C VAL A 153 5.18 -2.12 1.23
N SER A 154 5.70 -1.62 2.35
CA SER A 154 5.34 -0.30 2.89
C SER A 154 6.57 0.60 2.93
N VAL A 155 6.43 1.82 2.41
CA VAL A 155 7.49 2.81 2.30
C VAL A 155 7.04 4.09 2.99
N SER A 156 7.84 4.61 3.92
CA SER A 156 7.60 5.88 4.60
C SER A 156 8.89 6.56 5.08
N GLY A 157 8.82 7.86 5.37
CA GLY A 157 9.93 8.62 5.95
C GLY A 157 10.44 9.75 5.05
N GLN A 158 11.73 10.07 5.13
CA GLN A 158 12.32 11.29 4.56
C GLN A 158 13.19 11.03 3.32
N MET A 159 13.10 9.84 2.73
CA MET A 159 13.93 9.44 1.59
C MET A 159 13.62 10.28 0.34
N THR A 160 14.65 10.57 -0.47
CA THR A 160 14.47 11.35 -1.72
C THR A 160 14.29 10.48 -2.95
N SER A 161 14.84 9.26 -2.93
CA SER A 161 14.73 8.30 -4.02
C SER A 161 14.75 6.88 -3.49
N LEU A 162 13.91 6.03 -4.07
CA LEU A 162 13.91 4.59 -3.85
C LEU A 162 14.32 3.90 -5.15
N THR A 163 15.48 3.25 -5.15
CA THR A 163 16.10 2.59 -6.31
C THR A 163 16.36 1.10 -6.00
N GLY A 164 16.89 0.36 -6.98
CA GLY A 164 17.06 -1.09 -6.86
C GLY A 164 15.74 -1.82 -7.07
N GLY A 165 15.40 -2.76 -6.19
CA GLY A 165 14.12 -3.46 -6.11
C GLY A 165 13.75 -4.25 -7.36
N GLY A 166 14.67 -4.46 -8.29
CA GLY A 166 14.40 -5.17 -9.55
C GLY A 166 13.97 -6.62 -9.37
N GLY A 167 14.14 -7.16 -8.16
CA GLY A 167 13.65 -8.47 -7.70
C GLY A 167 12.18 -8.48 -7.31
N ILE A 168 11.62 -7.34 -6.93
CA ILE A 168 10.20 -7.21 -6.56
C ILE A 168 9.40 -7.12 -7.86
N LYS A 169 9.14 -8.29 -8.42
CA LYS A 169 8.39 -8.44 -9.68
C LYS A 169 6.90 -8.67 -9.41
N THR A 170 6.57 -9.37 -8.34
CA THR A 170 5.20 -9.64 -7.89
C THR A 170 4.99 -9.19 -6.47
N LEU A 171 3.81 -8.66 -6.19
CA LEU A 171 3.25 -8.55 -4.85
C LEU A 171 1.85 -9.19 -4.90
N ASN A 172 1.61 -10.23 -4.10
CA ASN A 172 0.25 -10.79 -3.98
C ASN A 172 -0.65 -9.95 -3.07
N GLY A 173 -0.14 -8.84 -2.55
CA GLY A 173 -0.87 -7.89 -1.72
C GLY A 173 -0.54 -6.45 -2.10
N THR A 174 -0.15 -5.64 -1.12
CA THR A 174 -0.18 -4.18 -1.25
C THR A 174 1.20 -3.56 -1.40
N LEU A 175 1.34 -2.66 -2.36
CA LEU A 175 2.38 -1.62 -2.35
C LEU A 175 1.82 -0.34 -1.76
N SER A 176 2.43 0.11 -0.68
CA SER A 176 2.01 1.22 0.16
C SER A 176 3.13 2.24 0.27
N VAL A 177 2.88 3.49 -0.13
CA VAL A 177 3.80 4.61 0.04
C VAL A 177 3.09 5.69 0.85
N TYR A 178 3.48 5.87 2.11
CA TYR A 178 2.78 6.70 3.10
C TYR A 178 3.76 7.65 3.79
N PRO A 179 3.28 8.84 4.19
CA PRO A 179 3.85 10.11 3.79
C PRO A 179 5.37 10.11 3.64
N ALA A 180 5.81 10.38 2.41
CA ALA A 180 7.22 10.50 2.05
C ALA A 180 7.47 11.87 1.40
N PRO A 181 7.52 12.96 2.20
CA PRO A 181 7.48 14.34 1.70
C PRO A 181 8.62 14.72 0.77
N LYS A 182 9.75 14.00 0.84
CA LYS A 182 10.93 14.26 0.03
C LYS A 182 11.07 13.33 -1.19
N LEU A 183 10.20 12.33 -1.31
CA LEU A 183 10.31 11.28 -2.31
C LEU A 183 10.03 11.82 -3.71
N LYS A 184 11.01 11.69 -4.61
CA LYS A 184 10.93 12.15 -6.00
C LYS A 184 10.69 11.05 -7.01
N THR A 185 11.14 9.83 -6.70
CA THR A 185 11.12 8.68 -7.63
C THR A 185 10.81 7.39 -6.88
N LEU A 186 10.13 6.46 -7.57
CA LEU A 186 9.79 5.12 -7.07
C LEU A 186 10.50 4.01 -7.89
N LEU A 187 11.63 4.31 -8.53
CA LEU A 187 12.28 3.42 -9.50
C LEU A 187 12.57 1.99 -8.99
N ALA A 188 12.59 1.76 -7.68
CA ALA A 188 12.69 0.41 -7.13
C ALA A 188 11.58 -0.55 -7.60
N PHE A 189 10.42 -0.03 -7.99
CA PHE A 189 9.30 -0.86 -8.45
C PHE A 189 9.16 -0.87 -9.99
N GLN A 190 10.21 -0.48 -10.72
CA GLN A 190 10.15 -0.40 -12.20
C GLN A 190 9.91 -1.74 -12.91
N ASN A 191 10.17 -2.85 -12.21
CA ASN A 191 9.98 -4.22 -12.69
C ASN A 191 8.73 -4.89 -12.09
N LEU A 192 7.94 -4.17 -11.29
CA LEU A 192 6.73 -4.70 -10.69
C LEU A 192 5.67 -4.93 -11.78
N TYR A 193 5.32 -6.20 -12.01
CA TYR A 193 4.33 -6.60 -13.01
C TYR A 193 2.96 -6.96 -12.42
N ALA A 194 2.91 -7.29 -11.12
CA ALA A 194 1.69 -7.62 -10.42
C ALA A 194 1.65 -7.03 -8.99
N ALA A 195 0.52 -6.44 -8.62
CA ALA A 195 0.16 -6.03 -7.25
C ALA A 195 -1.35 -6.13 -7.08
N ASP A 196 -1.87 -6.45 -5.89
CA ASP A 196 -3.31 -6.36 -5.66
C ASP A 196 -3.73 -4.88 -5.53
N LEU A 197 -3.05 -4.14 -4.64
CA LEU A 197 -3.31 -2.73 -4.40
C LEU A 197 -2.02 -1.92 -4.47
N VAL A 198 -2.07 -0.78 -5.18
CA VAL A 198 -1.04 0.26 -5.10
C VAL A 198 -1.66 1.51 -4.47
N THR A 199 -1.12 1.94 -3.33
CA THR A 199 -1.50 3.19 -2.68
C THR A 199 -0.29 4.11 -2.52
N ILE A 200 -0.41 5.33 -3.01
CA ILE A 200 0.58 6.39 -2.83
C ILE A 200 -0.11 7.59 -2.20
N ARG A 201 0.39 8.01 -1.04
CA ARG A 201 -0.17 9.11 -0.28
C ARG A 201 0.90 10.05 0.27
N GLY A 202 0.64 11.36 0.20
CA GLY A 202 1.48 12.36 0.86
C GLY A 202 2.91 12.40 0.31
N CYS A 203 3.04 12.36 -1.01
CA CYS A 203 4.32 12.37 -1.74
C CYS A 203 4.42 13.59 -2.67
N PRO A 204 4.41 14.83 -2.15
CA PRO A 204 4.30 16.06 -2.93
C PRO A 204 5.46 16.34 -3.91
N LEU A 205 6.60 15.66 -3.77
CA LEU A 205 7.72 15.82 -4.71
C LEU A 205 7.81 14.71 -5.75
N LEU A 206 6.89 13.74 -5.74
CA LEU A 206 6.87 12.65 -6.70
C LEU A 206 6.54 13.22 -8.08
N ALA A 207 7.54 13.26 -8.95
CA ALA A 207 7.45 13.94 -10.24
C ALA A 207 7.00 13.01 -11.37
N ASP A 208 7.16 11.70 -11.19
CA ASP A 208 6.96 10.71 -12.24
C ASP A 208 6.36 9.41 -11.68
N MET A 209 5.48 8.79 -12.48
CA MET A 209 4.79 7.53 -12.22
C MET A 209 5.25 6.42 -13.18
N ASN A 210 6.28 6.66 -14.00
CA ASN A 210 6.81 5.71 -14.98
C ASN A 210 7.38 4.42 -14.40
N THR A 211 7.57 4.42 -13.09
CA THR A 211 7.82 3.22 -12.29
C THR A 211 6.85 2.09 -12.64
N PHE A 212 5.56 2.35 -12.84
CA PHE A 212 4.59 1.25 -13.00
C PHE A 212 4.45 0.74 -14.43
N LYS A 213 5.37 1.05 -15.35
CA LYS A 213 5.26 0.70 -16.77
C LYS A 213 5.07 -0.79 -17.09
N GLN A 214 5.55 -1.66 -16.21
CA GLN A 214 5.45 -3.12 -16.36
C GLN A 214 4.22 -3.70 -15.67
N LEU A 215 3.49 -2.90 -14.89
CA LEU A 215 2.37 -3.37 -14.08
C LEU A 215 1.18 -3.72 -14.98
N GLN A 216 0.88 -5.01 -15.05
CA GLN A 216 -0.17 -5.60 -15.91
C GLN A 216 -1.31 -6.19 -15.09
N ASN A 217 -1.01 -6.68 -13.89
CA ASN A 217 -1.99 -7.23 -12.98
C ASN A 217 -2.13 -6.29 -11.78
N LEU A 218 -3.19 -5.50 -11.80
CA LEU A 218 -3.56 -4.60 -10.71
C LEU A 218 -5.04 -4.74 -10.45
N ASN A 219 -5.44 -4.79 -9.18
CA ASN A 219 -6.85 -4.84 -8.81
C ASN A 219 -7.34 -3.46 -8.34
N ALA A 220 -6.53 -2.71 -7.58
CA ALA A 220 -6.90 -1.38 -7.12
C ALA A 220 -5.73 -0.38 -7.13
N PHE A 221 -6.05 0.89 -7.36
CA PHE A 221 -5.07 1.98 -7.41
C PHE A 221 -5.57 3.21 -6.64
N LYS A 222 -4.71 3.78 -5.78
CA LYS A 222 -5.00 4.98 -5.00
C LYS A 222 -3.86 5.98 -5.07
N LEU A 223 -4.18 7.22 -5.44
CA LEU A 223 -3.25 8.36 -5.46
C LEU A 223 -3.86 9.53 -4.71
N MET A 224 -3.30 9.85 -3.54
CA MET A 224 -3.88 10.80 -2.60
C MET A 224 -2.85 11.83 -2.12
N ASP A 225 -3.22 13.11 -2.04
CA ASP A 225 -2.34 14.15 -1.50
C ASP A 225 -0.96 14.18 -2.21
N VAL A 226 -0.95 14.03 -3.54
CA VAL A 226 0.25 14.03 -4.39
C VAL A 226 0.22 15.23 -5.32
N ASN A 227 1.39 15.82 -5.57
CA ASN A 227 1.52 17.02 -6.38
C ASN A 227 2.25 16.72 -7.71
N VAL A 228 1.71 15.80 -8.51
CA VAL A 228 2.31 15.42 -9.80
C VAL A 228 1.85 16.42 -10.89
N PRO A 229 2.73 17.31 -11.39
CA PRO A 229 2.33 18.34 -12.35
C PRO A 229 1.99 17.76 -13.74
N SER A 230 2.46 16.56 -14.03
CA SER A 230 2.03 15.79 -15.20
C SER A 230 2.42 14.33 -15.05
N ILE A 231 1.47 13.41 -15.14
CA ILE A 231 1.77 11.99 -15.35
C ILE A 231 1.91 11.77 -16.86
N LYS A 232 3.13 12.02 -17.36
CA LYS A 232 3.47 11.75 -18.77
C LYS A 232 3.94 10.31 -18.87
N GLN A 233 3.04 9.42 -19.29
CA GLN A 233 3.31 8.08 -19.83
C GLN A 233 4.45 7.26 -19.22
N PRO A 234 4.14 6.04 -18.79
CA PRO A 234 3.43 5.10 -19.64
C PRO A 234 2.01 4.80 -19.16
N THR A 235 1.22 4.33 -20.10
CA THR A 235 -0.09 3.76 -19.85
C THR A 235 0.09 2.39 -19.20
N LEU A 236 -0.57 2.15 -18.06
CA LEU A 236 -0.77 0.82 -17.50
C LEU A 236 -1.60 0.00 -18.47
N ASN A 237 -1.13 -1.21 -18.77
CA ASN A 237 -1.85 -2.17 -19.58
C ASN A 237 -2.73 -3.03 -18.68
N VAL A 238 -3.75 -2.40 -18.08
CA VAL A 238 -4.71 -3.02 -17.17
C VAL A 238 -6.10 -2.90 -17.78
N ALA A 239 -6.70 -4.03 -18.15
CA ALA A 239 -8.02 -4.03 -18.77
C ALA A 239 -9.13 -3.71 -17.77
N LYS A 240 -8.98 -4.16 -16.52
CA LYS A 240 -10.00 -4.06 -15.47
C LYS A 240 -9.39 -3.70 -14.13
N LEU A 241 -10.08 -2.85 -13.37
CA LEU A 241 -9.78 -2.54 -11.97
C LEU A 241 -11.04 -2.65 -11.12
N ALA A 242 -10.92 -3.15 -9.89
CA ALA A 242 -11.99 -3.08 -8.91
C ALA A 242 -12.17 -1.64 -8.40
N SER A 243 -11.09 -0.90 -8.19
CA SER A 243 -11.18 0.47 -7.66
C SER A 243 -10.06 1.39 -8.14
N ILE A 244 -10.41 2.64 -8.43
CA ILE A 244 -9.49 3.76 -8.59
C ILE A 244 -9.90 4.90 -7.66
N GLU A 245 -8.94 5.47 -6.95
CA GLU A 245 -9.14 6.66 -6.13
C GLU A 245 -8.06 7.72 -6.43
N LEU A 246 -8.49 8.90 -6.85
CA LEU A 246 -7.65 10.07 -7.11
C LEU A 246 -8.14 11.23 -6.25
N ALA A 247 -7.48 11.45 -5.11
CA ALA A 247 -7.92 12.45 -4.13
C ALA A 247 -6.87 13.53 -3.86
N ASN A 248 -7.29 14.79 -3.77
CA ASN A 248 -6.47 15.91 -3.32
C ASN A 248 -5.14 16.06 -4.10
N ASN A 249 -5.19 15.96 -5.43
CA ASN A 249 -4.03 16.21 -6.28
C ASN A 249 -4.22 17.56 -7.00
N PRO A 250 -3.93 18.70 -6.33
CA PRO A 250 -4.37 20.02 -6.78
C PRO A 250 -3.80 20.43 -8.14
N ASN A 251 -2.60 19.94 -8.48
CA ASN A 251 -1.92 20.23 -9.74
C ASN A 251 -1.93 19.05 -10.71
N LEU A 252 -2.90 18.15 -10.61
CA LEU A 252 -3.10 17.08 -11.60
C LEU A 252 -3.87 17.66 -12.80
N PRO A 253 -3.20 18.09 -13.91
CA PRO A 253 -3.92 18.51 -15.11
C PRO A 253 -4.55 17.30 -15.79
N GLY A 254 -3.98 16.11 -15.54
CA GLY A 254 -4.56 14.85 -15.93
C GLY A 254 -3.85 13.55 -15.61
N PHE A 255 -4.58 12.48 -15.89
CA PHE A 255 -4.29 11.11 -15.46
C PHE A 255 -4.38 10.12 -16.64
N PHE A 256 -3.29 10.01 -17.41
CA PHE A 256 -3.20 9.17 -18.62
C PHE A 256 -2.78 7.71 -18.36
N LEU A 257 -2.72 7.33 -17.09
CA LEU A 257 -2.22 6.03 -16.67
C LEU A 257 -3.13 4.88 -17.14
N PHE A 258 -4.42 5.13 -17.36
CA PHE A 258 -5.44 4.10 -17.59
C PHE A 258 -6.08 4.12 -19.00
N ASN A 259 -5.33 4.51 -20.04
CA ASN A 259 -5.91 4.62 -21.40
C ASN A 259 -6.39 3.27 -22.00
N THR A 260 -5.97 2.12 -21.46
CA THR A 260 -6.41 0.78 -21.90
C THR A 260 -7.52 0.18 -21.03
N LEU A 261 -7.93 0.89 -19.98
CA LEU A 261 -8.88 0.41 -19.00
C LEU A 261 -10.29 0.41 -19.59
N ASN A 262 -10.93 -0.76 -19.63
CA ASN A 262 -12.26 -0.94 -20.18
C ASN A 262 -13.36 -1.07 -19.11
N GLN A 263 -12.99 -1.46 -17.88
CA GLN A 263 -13.92 -1.63 -16.78
C GLN A 263 -13.33 -1.17 -15.44
N VAL A 264 -14.14 -0.44 -14.68
CA VAL A 264 -13.87 -0.11 -13.27
C VAL A 264 -15.06 -0.50 -12.42
N GLY A 265 -14.81 -1.06 -11.23
CA GLY A 265 -15.85 -1.14 -10.19
C GLY A 265 -16.17 0.26 -9.66
N THR A 266 -15.32 0.76 -8.77
CA THR A 266 -15.48 2.09 -8.16
C THR A 266 -14.44 3.09 -8.67
N LEU A 267 -14.90 4.24 -9.17
CA LEU A 267 -14.05 5.37 -9.55
C LEU A 267 -14.35 6.58 -8.65
N VAL A 268 -13.40 6.96 -7.80
CA VAL A 268 -13.47 8.14 -6.93
C VAL A 268 -12.46 9.17 -7.40
N ILE A 269 -12.93 10.37 -7.73
CA ILE A 269 -12.10 11.50 -8.16
C ILE A 269 -12.51 12.72 -7.33
N GLN A 270 -11.67 13.12 -6.38
CA GLN A 270 -12.00 14.18 -5.44
C GLN A 270 -10.90 15.23 -5.26
N GLY A 271 -11.26 16.51 -5.17
CA GLY A 271 -10.32 17.54 -4.72
C GLY A 271 -9.15 17.81 -5.68
N ASN A 272 -9.33 17.57 -6.99
CA ASN A 272 -8.28 17.78 -7.99
C ASN A 272 -8.49 19.14 -8.67
N GLY A 273 -7.92 20.19 -8.08
CA GLY A 273 -8.17 21.58 -8.45
C GLY A 273 -7.97 21.91 -9.94
N THR A 274 -6.91 21.42 -10.57
CA THR A 274 -6.60 21.67 -12.00
C THR A 274 -7.26 20.68 -12.96
N LEU A 275 -7.95 19.67 -12.47
CA LEU A 275 -8.55 18.63 -13.30
C LEU A 275 -9.71 19.22 -14.13
N SER A 276 -9.60 19.16 -15.46
CA SER A 276 -10.60 19.74 -16.37
C SER A 276 -11.30 18.73 -17.27
N GLN A 277 -10.73 17.53 -17.44
CA GLN A 277 -11.21 16.47 -18.31
C GLN A 277 -10.88 15.11 -17.68
N PHE A 278 -11.43 14.03 -18.24
CA PHE A 278 -11.05 12.65 -17.91
C PHE A 278 -10.25 12.05 -19.08
N TRP A 279 -9.53 10.94 -18.88
CA TRP A 279 -8.71 10.32 -19.96
C TRP A 279 -9.00 8.83 -20.15
N PHE A 280 -10.21 8.42 -19.83
CA PHE A 280 -10.64 7.03 -19.89
C PHE A 280 -11.17 6.67 -21.28
N LYS A 281 -10.34 6.84 -22.32
CA LYS A 281 -10.77 6.72 -23.73
C LYS A 281 -11.39 5.37 -24.11
N GLN A 282 -11.00 4.30 -23.42
CA GLN A 282 -11.48 2.94 -23.69
C GLN A 282 -12.46 2.42 -22.64
N LEU A 283 -12.83 3.25 -21.66
CA LEU A 283 -13.69 2.81 -20.57
C LEU A 283 -15.10 2.59 -21.11
N GLN A 284 -15.64 1.41 -20.81
CA GLN A 284 -16.95 0.96 -21.27
C GLN A 284 -17.92 0.81 -20.10
N SER A 285 -17.43 0.53 -18.89
CA SER A 285 -18.30 0.46 -17.72
C SER A 285 -17.64 0.90 -16.43
N ILE A 286 -18.45 1.54 -15.60
CA ILE A 286 -18.15 1.88 -14.21
C ILE A 286 -19.32 1.34 -13.37
N ASP A 287 -19.06 0.70 -12.24
CA ASP A 287 -20.17 0.33 -11.35
C ASP A 287 -20.60 1.55 -10.52
N THR A 288 -19.65 2.22 -9.85
CA THR A 288 -19.88 3.43 -9.04
C THR A 288 -18.93 4.56 -9.42
N LEU A 289 -19.49 5.75 -9.72
CA LEU A 289 -18.74 6.95 -10.04
C LEU A 289 -18.99 8.06 -8.99
N HIS A 290 -17.93 8.52 -8.34
CA HIS A 290 -17.95 9.65 -7.42
C HIS A 290 -16.98 10.74 -7.89
N VAL A 291 -17.51 11.93 -8.19
CA VAL A 291 -16.74 13.09 -8.63
C VAL A 291 -17.07 14.28 -7.73
N ALA A 292 -16.13 14.68 -6.87
CA ALA A 292 -16.37 15.74 -5.89
C ALA A 292 -15.25 16.79 -5.83
N GLY A 293 -15.55 18.07 -5.71
CA GLY A 293 -14.52 19.10 -5.47
C GLY A 293 -13.50 19.22 -6.61
N ASN A 294 -13.95 19.10 -7.86
CA ASN A 294 -13.12 19.29 -9.04
C ASN A 294 -13.67 20.51 -9.83
N PRO A 295 -13.33 21.74 -9.40
CA PRO A 295 -14.02 22.96 -9.85
C PRO A 295 -13.84 23.24 -11.34
N ASN A 296 -12.84 22.65 -12.00
CA ASN A 296 -12.57 22.84 -13.43
C ASN A 296 -13.20 21.76 -14.32
N VAL A 297 -13.81 20.70 -13.76
CA VAL A 297 -14.51 19.67 -14.53
C VAL A 297 -15.86 20.23 -15.02
N ALA A 298 -15.93 20.53 -16.31
CA ALA A 298 -17.10 21.15 -16.95
C ALA A 298 -17.89 20.18 -17.87
N SER A 299 -17.38 18.96 -18.07
CA SER A 299 -18.04 17.88 -18.81
C SER A 299 -17.64 16.50 -18.25
N LEU A 300 -18.48 15.49 -18.49
CA LEU A 300 -18.18 14.07 -18.27
C LEU A 300 -17.96 13.31 -19.60
N ASP A 301 -18.03 14.00 -20.74
CA ASP A 301 -17.95 13.37 -22.07
C ASP A 301 -16.62 12.61 -22.28
N ASP A 302 -15.56 13.04 -21.60
CA ASP A 302 -14.24 12.42 -21.67
C ASP A 302 -14.10 11.12 -20.87
N LEU A 303 -15.13 10.73 -20.10
CA LEU A 303 -15.20 9.39 -19.53
C LEU A 303 -15.32 8.31 -20.63
N GLY A 304 -15.75 8.70 -21.83
CA GLY A 304 -15.87 7.83 -23.00
C GLY A 304 -17.30 7.80 -23.52
N GLN A 305 -17.46 7.64 -24.84
CA GLN A 305 -18.76 7.66 -25.53
C GLN A 305 -19.71 6.52 -25.10
N PHE A 306 -19.22 5.52 -24.36
CA PHE A 306 -19.95 4.29 -24.06
C PHE A 306 -19.90 3.88 -22.59
N VAL A 307 -19.49 4.76 -21.68
CA VAL A 307 -19.44 4.38 -20.27
C VAL A 307 -20.84 4.17 -19.73
N GLN A 308 -21.20 2.92 -19.50
CA GLN A 308 -22.35 2.58 -18.68
C GLN A 308 -21.95 2.69 -17.21
N VAL A 309 -22.56 3.63 -16.49
CA VAL A 309 -22.56 3.56 -15.03
C VAL A 309 -23.64 2.57 -14.62
N LYS A 310 -23.36 1.63 -13.71
CA LYS A 310 -24.33 0.55 -13.39
C LYS A 310 -25.11 0.76 -12.10
N GLN A 311 -24.50 1.39 -11.10
CA GLN A 311 -25.07 1.45 -9.75
C GLN A 311 -25.32 2.90 -9.30
N GLN A 312 -24.28 3.71 -9.19
CA GLN A 312 -24.38 5.03 -8.55
C GLN A 312 -23.51 6.09 -9.22
N LEU A 313 -24.08 7.30 -9.35
CA LEU A 313 -23.40 8.50 -9.82
C LEU A 313 -23.60 9.62 -8.80
N THR A 314 -22.49 10.06 -8.20
CA THR A 314 -22.47 11.22 -7.31
C THR A 314 -21.56 12.29 -7.90
N VAL A 315 -22.10 13.50 -8.09
CA VAL A 315 -21.35 14.65 -8.60
C VAL A 315 -21.58 15.87 -7.72
N CYS A 316 -20.49 16.41 -7.16
CA CYS A 316 -20.51 17.47 -6.16
C CYS A 316 -19.39 18.49 -6.45
N ASP A 317 -19.62 19.79 -6.26
CA ASP A 317 -18.58 20.82 -6.37
C ASP A 317 -17.73 20.76 -7.67
N THR A 318 -18.39 20.70 -8.81
CA THR A 318 -17.76 20.77 -10.15
C THR A 318 -18.31 21.94 -10.97
N ALA A 319 -17.62 22.32 -12.05
CA ALA A 319 -18.15 23.27 -13.03
C ALA A 319 -19.24 22.67 -13.95
N LEU A 320 -19.63 21.41 -13.73
CA LEU A 320 -20.63 20.74 -14.54
C LEU A 320 -22.03 21.32 -14.26
N SER A 321 -22.61 21.97 -15.28
CA SER A 321 -23.96 22.49 -15.17
C SER A 321 -24.98 21.36 -14.95
N GLY A 322 -26.08 21.67 -14.26
CA GLY A 322 -27.15 20.68 -14.04
C GLY A 322 -27.73 20.13 -15.35
N SER A 323 -27.88 20.98 -16.37
CA SER A 323 -28.36 20.57 -17.69
C SER A 323 -27.42 19.62 -18.41
N LYS A 324 -26.10 19.86 -18.36
CA LYS A 324 -25.10 18.96 -18.96
C LYS A 324 -25.06 17.61 -18.26
N LEU A 325 -25.10 17.62 -16.93
CA LEU A 325 -25.11 16.39 -16.13
C LEU A 325 -26.36 15.55 -16.39
N GLU A 326 -27.53 16.18 -16.47
CA GLU A 326 -28.78 15.48 -16.78
C GLU A 326 -28.79 14.93 -18.21
N ALA A 327 -28.31 15.69 -19.20
CA ALA A 327 -28.17 15.22 -20.57
C ALA A 327 -27.24 14.00 -20.66
N TRP A 328 -26.09 14.07 -19.97
CA TRP A 328 -25.15 12.96 -19.88
C TRP A 328 -25.79 11.73 -19.21
N ARG A 329 -26.51 11.92 -18.10
CA ARG A 329 -27.23 10.85 -17.39
C ARG A 329 -28.22 10.15 -18.31
N GLN A 330 -29.03 10.91 -19.06
CA GLN A 330 -30.00 10.34 -19.99
C GLN A 330 -29.34 9.53 -21.11
N ALA A 331 -28.19 10.00 -21.62
CA ALA A 331 -27.46 9.34 -22.69
C ALA A 331 -26.74 8.04 -22.24
N HIS A 332 -26.17 8.04 -21.03
CA HIS A 332 -25.21 6.99 -20.62
C HIS A 332 -25.69 6.14 -19.44
N ALA A 333 -26.65 6.62 -18.66
CA ALA A 333 -27.05 6.04 -17.38
C ALA A 333 -28.54 6.34 -17.02
N PRO A 334 -29.52 6.07 -17.90
CA PRO A 334 -30.90 6.53 -17.71
C PRO A 334 -31.58 5.96 -16.46
N ASN A 335 -31.16 4.78 -16.01
CA ASN A 335 -31.73 4.06 -14.86
C ASN A 335 -30.98 4.27 -13.55
N LEU A 336 -30.00 5.16 -13.51
CA LEU A 336 -29.08 5.26 -12.39
C LEU A 336 -29.65 6.02 -11.20
N GLN A 337 -29.28 5.59 -9.99
CA GLN A 337 -29.41 6.43 -8.81
C GLN A 337 -28.42 7.59 -8.92
N PHE A 338 -28.97 8.81 -8.93
CA PHE A 338 -28.23 10.03 -9.19
C PHE A 338 -28.33 10.97 -8.00
N THR A 339 -27.18 11.33 -7.46
CA THR A 339 -27.07 12.31 -6.39
C THR A 339 -26.24 13.49 -6.87
N LYS A 340 -26.89 14.64 -7.02
CA LYS A 340 -26.20 15.93 -7.19
C LYS A 340 -26.14 16.64 -5.85
N CYS A 341 -24.94 16.88 -5.34
CA CYS A 341 -24.81 17.75 -4.17
C CYS A 341 -25.02 19.21 -4.56
N LYS A 342 -25.58 20.00 -3.64
CA LYS A 342 -25.48 21.45 -3.73
C LYS A 342 -24.02 21.86 -3.49
N ASN A 343 -23.59 22.94 -4.15
CA ASN A 343 -22.24 23.46 -3.99
C ASN A 343 -21.94 23.71 -2.50
N GLY A 344 -20.82 23.18 -2.00
CA GLY A 344 -20.34 23.36 -0.63
C GLY A 344 -20.53 22.16 0.30
N CYS A 345 -21.05 21.03 -0.17
CA CYS A 345 -21.05 19.79 0.63
C CYS A 345 -19.64 19.17 0.55
N THR A 346 -18.84 19.35 1.61
CA THR A 346 -17.54 18.70 1.76
C THR A 346 -17.60 17.71 2.92
N GLY A 347 -17.13 16.47 2.71
CA GLY A 347 -17.05 15.45 3.76
C GLY A 347 -18.16 14.39 3.71
N ALA A 348 -18.33 13.67 4.83
CA ALA A 348 -19.27 12.55 4.97
C ALA A 348 -20.76 12.93 4.92
N GLU A 349 -21.07 14.22 4.79
CA GLU A 349 -22.43 14.76 4.71
C GLU A 349 -22.93 14.94 3.26
N CYS A 350 -22.15 14.49 2.27
CA CYS A 350 -22.64 14.29 0.90
C CYS A 350 -23.41 12.95 0.83
N PRO A 351 -24.69 12.95 0.41
CA PRO A 351 -25.51 11.73 0.36
C PRO A 351 -25.03 10.65 -0.62
#